data_AF-A0A1H1ZZB0-F1
#
_entry.id   AF-A0A1H1ZZB0-F1
#
_cell.length_a   1.000
_cell.length_b   1.000
_cell.length_c   1.000
_cell.angle_alpha   90.00
_cell.angle_beta   90.00
_cell.angle_gamma   90.00
#
_symmetry.space_group_name_H-M   'P 1'
#
loop_
_entity.id
_entity.type
_entity.pdbx_description
1 polymer ?
#
loop_
_entity_poly.entity_id
_entity_poly.type
_entity_poly.pdbx_seq_one_letter_code
_entity_poly.pdbx_strand_id
1 'polypeptide(L)'
;MHPSLKQALDIINIERNAAEYTQAFDAVNEVVSVFGELDLANRLFAEIPRTVPEELVVELFNLLAWQTNDNGAAMTREVETWLREQHDPRKLRLAMSLDVYPFPDAQEMYQVLSTLAAAMPEVAAMCQTLMTSRKASTHSQT
;
A
#
# COMPACT_ATOMS: atom_id res chain seq x y z
N MET A 1 6.24 17.97 1.99
CA MET A 1 5.17 17.47 1.13
C MET A 1 4.99 18.40 -0.07
N HIS A 2 5.35 17.91 -1.25
CA HIS A 2 5.19 18.60 -2.53
C HIS A 2 3.72 18.99 -2.80
N PRO A 3 3.44 20.14 -3.45
CA PRO A 3 2.08 20.58 -3.76
C PRO A 3 1.23 19.56 -4.52
N SER A 4 1.75 18.93 -5.57
CA SER A 4 1.00 17.92 -6.34
C SER A 4 0.62 16.71 -5.50
N LEU A 5 1.50 16.26 -4.60
CA LEU A 5 1.21 15.16 -3.69
C LEU A 5 0.16 15.54 -2.64
N LYS A 6 0.25 16.76 -2.10
CA LYS A 6 -0.78 17.29 -1.20
C LYS A 6 -2.13 17.34 -1.91
N GLN A 7 -2.17 17.88 -3.14
CA GLN A 7 -3.39 18.02 -3.92
C GLN A 7 -4.01 16.66 -4.23
N ALA A 8 -3.21 15.67 -4.63
CA ALA A 8 -3.70 14.31 -4.86
C ALA A 8 -4.34 13.72 -3.59
N LEU A 9 -3.69 13.85 -2.43
CA LEU A 9 -4.24 13.39 -1.16
C LEU A 9 -5.53 14.12 -0.77
N ASP A 10 -5.62 15.44 -1.01
CA ASP A 10 -6.83 16.22 -0.75
C ASP A 10 -8.00 15.77 -1.65
N ILE A 11 -7.75 15.53 -2.94
CA ILE A 11 -8.74 15.04 -3.90
C ILE A 11 -9.19 13.62 -3.54
N ILE A 12 -8.24 12.72 -3.25
CA ILE A 12 -8.55 11.35 -2.80
C ILE A 12 -9.43 11.39 -1.56
N ASN A 13 -9.12 12.25 -0.58
CA ASN A 13 -9.93 12.35 0.62
C ASN A 13 -11.38 12.81 0.34
N ILE A 14 -11.59 13.63 -0.68
CA ILE A 14 -12.93 14.05 -1.12
C ILE A 14 -13.64 12.90 -1.87
N GLU A 15 -12.94 12.22 -2.77
CA GLU A 15 -13.55 11.27 -3.71
C GLU A 15 -13.58 9.81 -3.21
N ARG A 16 -12.84 9.42 -2.17
CA ARG A 16 -12.73 8.01 -1.71
C ARG A 16 -14.04 7.34 -1.28
N ASN A 17 -15.10 8.11 -1.07
CA ASN A 17 -16.45 7.61 -0.77
C ASN A 17 -17.45 7.85 -1.91
N ALA A 18 -16.99 8.39 -3.04
CA ALA A 18 -17.80 8.56 -4.24
C ALA A 18 -17.97 7.23 -4.98
N ALA A 19 -18.98 7.15 -5.83
CA ALA A 19 -19.19 5.98 -6.67
C ALA A 19 -18.10 5.79 -7.73
N GLU A 20 -17.48 6.89 -8.16
CA GLU A 20 -16.46 6.92 -9.22
C GLU A 20 -15.42 7.99 -8.91
N TYR A 21 -14.16 7.72 -9.28
CA TYR A 21 -13.09 8.71 -9.27
C TYR A 21 -13.22 9.62 -10.48
N THR A 22 -13.39 10.93 -10.25
CA THR A 22 -13.49 11.93 -11.32
C THR A 22 -12.17 12.64 -11.53
N GLN A 23 -11.45 12.96 -10.45
CA GLN A 23 -10.21 13.73 -10.50
C GLN A 23 -9.02 12.99 -9.89
N ALA A 24 -9.26 11.98 -9.05
CA ALA A 24 -8.19 11.29 -8.34
C ALA A 24 -7.16 10.66 -9.29
N PHE A 25 -7.60 10.04 -10.39
CA PHE A 25 -6.67 9.45 -11.37
C PHE A 25 -5.75 10.49 -12.01
N ASP A 26 -6.30 11.60 -12.49
CA ASP A 26 -5.51 12.68 -13.10
C ASP A 26 -4.54 13.30 -12.09
N ALA A 27 -4.98 13.51 -10.84
CA ALA A 27 -4.14 14.05 -9.79
C ALA A 27 -2.99 13.09 -9.41
N VAL A 28 -3.25 11.78 -9.39
CA VAL A 28 -2.22 10.76 -9.12
C VAL A 28 -1.27 10.61 -10.31
N ASN A 29 -1.76 10.71 -11.56
CA ASN A 29 -0.90 10.76 -12.74
C ASN A 29 0.08 11.95 -12.69
N GLU A 30 -0.38 13.11 -12.22
CA GLU A 30 0.51 14.26 -12.02
C GLU A 30 1.57 14.00 -10.94
N VAL A 31 1.25 13.24 -9.89
CA VAL A 31 2.26 12.78 -8.92
C VAL A 31 3.32 11.91 -9.60
N VAL A 32 2.92 10.97 -10.47
CA VAL A 32 3.87 10.15 -11.24
C VAL A 32 4.73 11.03 -12.17
N SER A 33 4.14 12.01 -12.84
CA SER A 33 4.84 12.96 -13.72
C SER A 33 5.92 13.76 -12.97
N VAL A 34 5.59 14.27 -11.78
CA VAL A 34 6.50 15.10 -10.96
C VAL A 34 7.59 14.27 -10.30
N PHE A 35 7.24 13.13 -9.72
CA PHE A 35 8.19 12.34 -8.94
C PHE A 35 8.99 11.38 -9.84
N GLY A 36 8.44 10.96 -10.97
CA GLY A 36 8.97 9.84 -11.75
C GLY A 36 8.82 8.50 -11.02
N GLU A 37 8.95 7.39 -11.75
CA GLU A 37 8.61 6.06 -11.20
C GLU A 37 9.76 5.39 -10.43
N LEU A 38 10.99 5.86 -10.61
CA LEU A 38 12.15 5.28 -9.93
C LEU A 38 12.04 5.49 -8.42
N ASP A 39 12.03 4.37 -7.68
CA ASP A 39 11.93 4.32 -6.23
C ASP A 39 10.71 5.08 -5.67
N LEU A 40 9.63 5.11 -6.45
CA LEU A 40 8.48 5.97 -6.17
C LEU A 40 7.85 5.71 -4.80
N ALA A 41 7.65 4.45 -4.42
CA ALA A 41 7.03 4.10 -3.13
C ALA A 41 7.81 4.64 -1.93
N ASN A 42 9.14 4.49 -1.90
CA ASN A 42 9.97 5.02 -0.82
C ASN A 42 10.02 6.54 -0.82
N ARG A 43 10.13 7.16 -1.99
CA ARG A 43 10.20 8.62 -2.11
C ARG A 43 8.90 9.27 -1.67
N LEU A 44 7.74 8.71 -2.05
CA LEU A 44 6.45 9.16 -1.55
C LEU A 44 6.33 8.92 -0.05
N PHE A 45 6.70 7.74 0.45
CA PHE A 45 6.66 7.45 1.89
C PHE A 45 7.47 8.48 2.71
N ALA A 46 8.67 8.84 2.24
CA ALA A 46 9.52 9.84 2.88
C ALA A 46 8.93 11.26 2.82
N GLU A 47 8.23 11.59 1.75
CA GLU A 47 7.63 12.92 1.53
C GLU A 47 6.33 13.13 2.31
N ILE A 48 5.59 12.04 2.60
CA ILE A 48 4.29 12.07 3.27
C ILE A 48 4.48 12.14 4.80
N PRO A 49 4.06 13.26 5.45
CA PRO A 49 4.15 13.41 6.90
C PRO A 49 3.38 12.33 7.65
N ARG A 50 3.82 11.99 8.87
CA ARG A 50 3.11 11.05 9.76
C ARG A 50 1.72 11.54 10.20
N THR A 51 1.42 12.82 10.01
CA THR A 51 0.10 13.41 10.29
C THR A 51 -0.95 13.05 9.23
N VAL A 52 -0.55 12.54 8.07
CA VAL A 52 -1.48 12.08 7.03
C VAL A 52 -2.01 10.69 7.44
N PRO A 53 -3.35 10.49 7.48
CA PRO A 53 -3.96 9.19 7.78
C PRO A 53 -3.42 8.08 6.88
N GLU A 54 -3.05 6.94 7.46
CA GLU A 54 -2.47 5.80 6.73
C GLU A 54 -3.42 5.30 5.62
N GLU A 55 -4.72 5.31 5.88
CA GLU A 55 -5.76 4.95 4.91
C GLU A 55 -5.80 5.84 3.65
N LEU A 56 -5.45 7.13 3.74
CA LEU A 56 -5.31 7.97 2.55
C LEU A 56 -4.04 7.64 1.76
N VAL A 57 -2.98 7.25 2.45
CA VAL A 57 -1.73 6.82 1.82
C VAL A 57 -1.92 5.50 1.10
N VAL A 58 -2.66 4.58 1.69
CA VAL A 58 -3.06 3.30 1.07
C VAL A 58 -3.84 3.56 -0.22
N GLU A 59 -4.84 4.45 -0.18
CA GLU A 59 -5.64 4.76 -1.36
C GLU A 59 -4.78 5.38 -2.48
N LEU A 60 -3.87 6.30 -2.14
CA LEU A 60 -2.89 6.82 -3.09
C LEU A 60 -2.06 5.69 -3.74
N PHE A 61 -1.60 4.73 -2.94
CA PHE A 61 -0.77 3.62 -3.44
C PHE A 61 -1.58 2.66 -4.33
N ASN A 62 -2.84 2.39 -3.98
CA ASN A 62 -3.75 1.59 -4.81
C ASN A 62 -4.01 2.27 -6.17
N LEU A 63 -4.18 3.59 -6.19
CA LEU A 63 -4.36 4.35 -7.43
C LEU A 63 -3.09 4.39 -8.29
N LEU A 64 -1.92 4.52 -7.68
CA LEU A 64 -0.63 4.55 -8.40
C LEU A 64 -0.36 3.27 -9.19
N ALA A 65 -0.89 2.12 -8.74
CA ALA A 65 -0.78 0.87 -9.48
C ALA A 65 -1.40 0.96 -10.88
N TRP A 66 -2.36 1.85 -11.10
CA TRP A 66 -3.00 2.08 -12.41
C TRP A 66 -2.37 3.22 -13.22
N GLN A 67 -1.48 4.01 -12.62
CA GLN A 67 -0.90 5.23 -13.24
C GLN A 67 0.58 5.08 -13.60
N THR A 68 1.22 3.98 -13.22
CA THR A 68 2.62 3.68 -13.54
C THR A 68 2.72 2.90 -14.84
N ASN A 69 3.82 3.07 -15.57
CA ASN A 69 4.03 2.42 -16.86
C ASN A 69 4.10 0.89 -16.78
N ASP A 70 4.44 0.35 -15.60
CA ASP A 70 4.53 -1.10 -15.35
C ASP A 70 3.32 -1.66 -14.59
N ASN A 71 2.20 -0.92 -14.55
CA ASN A 71 0.98 -1.28 -13.82
C ASN A 71 1.25 -1.63 -12.35
N GLY A 72 2.10 -0.85 -11.70
CA GLY A 72 2.40 -0.96 -10.27
C GLY A 72 3.42 -2.04 -9.92
N ALA A 73 3.99 -2.76 -10.88
CA ALA A 73 4.86 -3.89 -10.59
C ALA A 73 6.09 -3.50 -9.75
N ALA A 74 6.73 -2.36 -10.02
CA ALA A 74 7.84 -1.84 -9.22
C ALA A 74 7.39 -1.47 -7.81
N MET A 75 6.21 -0.85 -7.67
CA MET A 75 5.64 -0.52 -6.36
C MET A 75 5.34 -1.77 -5.54
N THR A 76 4.75 -2.80 -6.14
CA THR A 76 4.46 -4.07 -5.46
C THR A 76 5.72 -4.71 -4.92
N ARG A 77 6.81 -4.76 -5.70
CA ARG A 77 8.11 -5.30 -5.25
C ARG A 77 8.70 -4.50 -4.09
N GLU A 78 8.55 -3.19 -4.12
CA GLU A 78 9.06 -2.33 -3.05
C GLU A 78 8.26 -2.53 -1.75
N VAL A 79 6.94 -2.63 -1.85
CA VAL A 79 6.06 -2.94 -0.71
C VAL A 79 6.31 -4.35 -0.16
N GLU A 80 6.58 -5.32 -1.03
CA GLU A 80 7.04 -6.66 -0.62
C GLU A 80 8.31 -6.57 0.23
N THR A 81 9.28 -5.77 -0.23
CA THR A 81 10.55 -5.54 0.46
C THR A 81 10.32 -4.95 1.84
N TRP A 82 9.38 -4.01 1.99
CA TRP A 82 9.02 -3.45 3.30
C TRP A 82 8.56 -4.51 4.30
N LEU A 83 7.77 -5.50 3.84
CA LEU A 83 7.31 -6.61 4.67
C LEU A 83 8.44 -7.57 5.05
N ARG A 84 9.43 -7.75 4.16
CA ARG A 84 10.58 -8.64 4.41
C ARG A 84 11.63 -8.03 5.34
N GLU A 85 11.85 -6.71 5.26
CA GLU A 85 12.88 -6.01 6.05
C GLU A 85 12.47 -5.78 7.52
N GLN A 86 11.18 -5.68 7.82
CA GLN A 86 10.66 -5.62 9.21
C GLN A 86 11.16 -4.44 10.06
N HIS A 87 11.41 -3.27 9.45
CA HIS A 87 12.04 -2.14 10.16
C HIS A 87 11.10 -0.99 10.58
N ASP A 88 10.10 -0.63 9.76
CA ASP A 88 9.22 0.51 10.06
C ASP A 88 7.75 0.05 10.20
N PRO A 89 7.15 0.10 11.40
CA PRO A 89 5.76 -0.26 11.63
C PRO A 89 4.76 0.45 10.72
N ARG A 90 5.03 1.70 10.32
CA ARG A 90 4.16 2.44 9.40
C ARG A 90 4.23 1.85 7.99
N LYS A 91 5.43 1.54 7.47
CA LYS A 91 5.58 0.86 6.18
C LYS A 91 4.86 -0.49 6.19
N LEU A 92 5.02 -1.25 7.27
CA LEU A 92 4.36 -2.54 7.43
C LEU A 92 2.83 -2.40 7.42
N ARG A 93 2.28 -1.42 8.14
CA ARG A 93 0.84 -1.17 8.15
C ARG A 93 0.30 -0.81 6.76
N LEU A 94 0.95 0.14 6.09
CA LEU A 94 0.59 0.51 4.72
C LEU A 94 0.62 -0.69 3.79
N ALA A 95 1.71 -1.46 3.81
CA ALA A 95 1.89 -2.64 2.98
C ALA A 95 0.81 -3.71 3.18
N MET A 96 0.41 -3.92 4.43
CA MET A 96 -0.62 -4.89 4.80
C MET A 96 -2.04 -4.43 4.49
N SER A 97 -2.25 -3.14 4.25
CA SER A 97 -3.55 -2.53 3.97
C SER A 97 -3.82 -2.30 2.48
N LEU A 98 -2.86 -2.57 1.58
CA LEU A 98 -3.08 -2.48 0.14
C LEU A 98 -4.08 -3.54 -0.36
N ASP A 99 -4.84 -3.20 -1.40
CA ASP A 99 -5.85 -4.08 -1.99
C ASP A 99 -5.21 -5.29 -2.67
N VAL A 100 -4.11 -5.04 -3.38
CA VAL A 100 -3.29 -6.08 -4.00
C VAL A 100 -2.16 -6.42 -3.05
N TYR A 101 -2.17 -7.66 -2.57
CA TYR A 101 -1.13 -8.12 -1.66
C TYR A 101 0.14 -8.52 -2.42
N PRO A 102 1.33 -8.17 -1.91
CA PRO A 102 2.54 -8.23 -2.72
C PRO A 102 3.15 -9.63 -2.90
N PHE A 103 2.72 -10.64 -2.14
CA PHE A 103 3.29 -11.99 -2.25
C PHE A 103 2.53 -12.86 -3.26
N PRO A 104 3.24 -13.56 -4.17
CA PRO A 104 2.62 -14.35 -5.22
C PRO A 104 2.04 -15.67 -4.72
N ASP A 105 2.56 -16.21 -3.61
CA ASP A 105 2.11 -17.48 -3.05
C ASP A 105 1.72 -17.38 -1.58
N ALA A 106 0.75 -18.20 -1.20
CA ALA A 106 0.20 -18.20 0.15
C ALA A 106 1.24 -18.66 1.19
N GLN A 107 2.12 -19.60 0.85
CA GLN A 107 3.08 -20.15 1.80
C GLN A 107 4.10 -19.10 2.23
N GLU A 108 4.64 -18.36 1.29
CA GLU A 108 5.57 -17.26 1.52
C GLU A 108 4.90 -16.14 2.32
N MET A 109 3.68 -15.75 1.95
CA MET A 109 2.87 -14.83 2.74
C MET A 109 2.76 -15.30 4.20
N TYR A 110 2.36 -16.55 4.44
CA TYR A 110 2.21 -17.08 5.80
C TYR A 110 3.53 -17.05 6.56
N GLN A 111 4.64 -17.39 5.91
CA GLN A 111 5.96 -17.37 6.53
C GLN A 111 6.36 -15.94 6.94
N VAL A 112 6.18 -14.96 6.06
CA VAL A 112 6.52 -13.56 6.34
C VAL A 112 5.62 -13.00 7.43
N LEU A 113 4.29 -13.18 7.34
CA LEU A 113 3.34 -12.69 8.33
C LEU A 113 3.51 -13.34 9.71
N SER A 114 3.81 -14.64 9.75
CA SER A 114 4.09 -15.34 11.02
C SER A 114 5.36 -14.82 11.67
N THR A 115 6.41 -14.58 10.87
CA THR A 115 7.68 -14.01 11.36
C THR A 115 7.46 -12.60 11.90
N LEU A 116 6.75 -11.75 11.15
CA LEU A 116 6.39 -10.39 11.56
C LEU A 116 5.56 -10.38 12.85
N ALA A 117 4.56 -11.25 12.97
CA ALA A 117 3.72 -11.32 14.15
C ALA A 117 4.50 -11.71 15.41
N ALA A 118 5.54 -12.54 15.28
CA ALA A 118 6.43 -12.91 16.37
C ALA A 118 7.42 -11.79 16.73
N ALA A 119 7.94 -11.08 15.74
CA ALA A 119 8.97 -10.06 15.91
C ALA A 119 8.42 -8.68 16.34
N MET A 120 7.19 -8.34 15.92
CA MET A 120 6.65 -6.99 16.05
C MET A 120 5.23 -6.99 16.65
N PRO A 121 5.10 -6.86 17.99
CA PRO A 121 3.79 -6.89 18.67
C PRO A 121 2.78 -5.85 18.15
N GLU A 122 3.25 -4.69 17.70
CA GLU A 122 2.40 -3.60 17.20
C GLU A 122 1.58 -3.99 15.96
N VAL A 123 2.09 -4.91 15.14
CA VAL A 123 1.42 -5.36 13.90
C VAL A 123 0.94 -6.81 13.97
N ALA A 124 1.19 -7.50 15.08
CA ALA A 124 0.87 -8.92 15.23
C ALA A 124 -0.61 -9.23 15.00
N ALA A 125 -1.51 -8.42 15.57
CA ALA A 125 -2.94 -8.60 15.38
C ALA A 125 -3.35 -8.50 13.90
N MET A 126 -2.77 -7.55 13.16
CA MET A 126 -3.08 -7.38 11.74
C MET A 126 -2.55 -8.53 10.89
N CYS A 127 -1.34 -9.02 11.19
CA CYS A 127 -0.78 -10.21 10.56
C CYS A 127 -1.70 -11.44 10.75
N GLN A 128 -2.20 -11.65 11.99
CA GLN A 128 -3.10 -12.76 12.30
C GLN A 128 -4.44 -12.65 11.56
N THR A 129 -5.00 -11.45 11.45
CA THR A 129 -6.23 -11.19 10.68
C THR A 129 -6.05 -11.51 9.19
N LEU A 130 -4.94 -11.07 8.59
CA LEU A 130 -4.62 -11.36 7.18
C LEU A 130 -4.42 -12.86 6.91
N MET A 131 -3.69 -13.55 7.80
CA MET A 131 -3.53 -15.00 7.71
C MET A 131 -4.87 -15.73 7.82
N THR A 132 -5.75 -15.32 8.73
CA THR A 132 -7.05 -15.97 8.95
C THR A 132 -8.03 -15.74 7.80
N SER A 133 -8.16 -14.50 7.32
CA SER A 133 -9.07 -14.14 6.24
C SER A 133 -8.79 -14.92 4.96
N ARG A 134 -7.51 -15.09 4.59
CA ARG A 134 -7.11 -15.80 3.36
C ARG A 134 -7.22 -17.31 3.47
N LYS A 135 -7.08 -17.87 4.67
CA LYS A 135 -7.44 -19.27 4.92
C LYS A 135 -8.92 -19.51 4.63
N ALA A 136 -9.80 -18.61 5.07
CA ALA A 136 -11.22 -18.74 4.81
C ALA A 136 -11.55 -18.66 3.31
N SER A 137 -10.94 -17.71 2.57
CA SER A 137 -11.18 -17.55 1.13
C SER A 137 -10.75 -18.77 0.29
N THR A 138 -9.67 -19.45 0.67
CA THR A 138 -9.21 -20.68 0.00
C THR A 138 -10.11 -21.89 0.27
N HIS A 139 -10.89 -21.90 1.36
CA HIS A 139 -11.81 -22.99 1.71
C HIS A 139 -13.25 -22.78 1.19
N SER A 140 -13.55 -21.61 0.62
CA SER A 140 -14.88 -21.29 0.06
C SER A 140 -14.97 -21.50 -1.46
N GLN A 141 -13.95 -22.08 -2.10
CA GLN A 141 -13.90 -22.34 -3.55
C GLN A 141 -14.01 -23.84 -3.91
N THR A 142 -14.68 -24.64 -3.08
CA THR A 142 -15.01 -26.05 -3.37
C THR A 142 -16.49 -26.27 -3.51
#